data_AF-A0A151WVL2-F1
#
_entry.id   AF-A0A151WVL2-F1
#
_cell.length_a   1.000
_cell.length_b   1.000
_cell.length_c   1.000
_cell.angle_alpha   90.00
_cell.angle_beta   90.00
_cell.angle_gamma   90.00
#
_symmetry.space_group_name_H-M   'P 1'
#
loop_
_entity.id
_entity.type
_entity.pdbx_description
1 polymer ?
#
loop_
_entity_poly.entity_id
_entity_poly.type
_entity_poly.pdbx_seq_one_letter_code
_entity_poly.pdbx_strand_id
1 'polypeptide(L)'
;MGAKRRRVFSRCRQDARGCKSIGYTLDSLPPEILSIILKMLPLHDVACTVRLVSRRCYDIAATVLNSEFLVAGTKLEIAIKRTEDLMNNVKTNTELVECNKIFNALELIRCQYRMLKAVTWRYTHPRSRDLPISCFYGGRILDNLNCLLQTVFNPCQESRVFSYIDLQIFTRTCENFMDHFEKVTERKINGSALISGCKIVDVLDCLEEGRQVLSFRISSRTDNPVVSMHLKYVLRRAWFTCLRVPNASNEYCWRDKQRYMYLRLRRLVGSYNKHLFHKLHYERKLILRVTAPLLASRRPPPASTYSGYGEYGGQFFYYGNMSKYAYENRFKYTRISNAGNTGGEIEEETNRPCFDLIIGIQLRCSPELAPLATRINLKTDSLDSCGTNSNQELYLKLSVKCAVSKTNRLPDTFTWEVSKPRKNRLQCR
;
A
#
# COMPACT_ATOMS: atom_id res chain seq x y z
N MET A 1 45.16 -17.00 -30.35
CA MET A 1 44.57 -17.36 -29.03
C MET A 1 43.17 -16.76 -28.94
N GLY A 2 42.16 -17.53 -28.53
CA GLY A 2 40.77 -17.08 -28.37
C GLY A 2 39.77 -17.97 -29.12
N ALA A 3 39.43 -19.11 -28.53
CA ALA A 3 38.62 -20.17 -29.14
C ALA A 3 37.13 -19.80 -29.30
N LYS A 4 36.62 -19.94 -30.53
CA LYS A 4 35.19 -20.10 -30.83
C LYS A 4 34.77 -21.53 -30.46
N ARG A 5 34.03 -21.72 -29.37
CA ARG A 5 33.40 -23.02 -29.05
C ARG A 5 32.23 -23.28 -30.00
N ARG A 6 32.45 -24.15 -30.99
CA ARG A 6 31.39 -24.84 -31.76
C ARG A 6 30.63 -25.79 -30.83
N ARG A 7 29.30 -25.78 -30.93
CA ARG A 7 28.41 -26.78 -30.32
C ARG A 7 28.66 -28.13 -30.98
N VAL A 8 29.02 -29.13 -30.19
CA VAL A 8 29.09 -30.53 -30.61
C VAL A 8 27.70 -31.14 -30.42
N PHE A 9 27.08 -31.55 -31.52
CA PHE A 9 25.98 -32.51 -31.52
C PHE A 9 26.59 -33.89 -31.26
N SER A 10 26.30 -34.53 -30.13
CA SER A 10 26.48 -35.98 -29.99
C SER A 10 25.12 -36.66 -30.15
N ARG A 11 24.96 -37.38 -31.27
CA ARG A 11 23.93 -38.40 -31.43
C ARG A 11 24.40 -39.65 -30.69
N CYS A 12 23.86 -39.91 -29.51
CA CYS A 12 23.80 -41.27 -28.98
C CYS A 12 22.41 -41.84 -29.29
N ARG A 13 22.34 -42.68 -30.32
CA ARG A 13 21.29 -43.70 -30.44
C ARG A 13 21.63 -44.80 -29.46
N GLN A 14 20.81 -44.97 -28.43
CA GLN A 14 20.71 -46.23 -27.70
C GLN A 14 19.26 -46.68 -27.80
N ASP A 15 19.07 -47.68 -28.64
CA ASP A 15 17.86 -48.49 -28.70
C ASP A 15 17.78 -49.32 -27.41
N ALA A 16 17.11 -48.78 -26.39
CA ALA A 16 16.60 -49.55 -25.27
C ALA A 16 15.11 -49.76 -25.49
N ARG A 17 14.74 -51.03 -25.72
CA ARG A 17 13.35 -51.49 -25.86
C ARG A 17 12.47 -50.90 -24.77
N GLY A 18 11.38 -50.28 -25.19
CA GLY A 18 10.47 -49.53 -24.34
C GLY A 18 9.80 -50.39 -23.28
N CYS A 19 10.21 -50.18 -22.03
CA CYS A 19 9.26 -50.11 -20.94
C CYS A 19 8.75 -48.66 -20.91
N LYS A 20 7.52 -48.41 -21.37
CA LYS A 20 6.84 -47.13 -21.12
C LYS A 20 6.56 -47.07 -19.62
N SER A 21 7.58 -46.73 -18.84
CA SER A 21 7.37 -46.11 -17.54
C SER A 21 6.60 -44.84 -17.85
N ILE A 22 5.29 -44.87 -17.62
CA ILE A 22 4.49 -43.66 -17.51
C ILE A 22 5.05 -42.99 -16.26
N GLY A 23 6.11 -42.21 -16.43
CA GLY A 23 6.71 -41.46 -15.36
C GLY A 23 5.66 -40.46 -14.90
N TYR A 24 4.97 -40.78 -13.80
CA TYR A 24 4.11 -39.83 -13.11
C TYR A 24 5.00 -38.70 -12.61
N THR A 25 5.07 -37.64 -13.40
CA THR A 25 5.83 -36.43 -13.08
C THR A 25 4.87 -35.42 -12.48
N LEU A 26 5.39 -34.45 -11.73
CA LEU A 26 4.62 -33.31 -11.24
C LEU A 26 3.89 -32.57 -12.39
N ASP A 27 4.45 -32.62 -13.59
CA ASP A 27 3.84 -32.09 -14.83
C ASP A 27 2.68 -32.93 -15.38
N SER A 28 2.43 -34.15 -14.89
CA SER A 28 1.24 -34.92 -15.26
C SER A 28 0.03 -34.65 -14.36
N LEU A 29 0.21 -33.99 -13.20
CA LEU A 29 -0.88 -33.71 -12.26
C LEU A 29 -1.80 -32.60 -12.76
N PRO A 30 -3.14 -32.73 -12.65
CA PRO A 30 -4.06 -31.64 -12.95
C PRO A 30 -3.67 -30.35 -12.19
N PRO A 31 -3.79 -29.15 -12.80
CA PRO A 31 -3.44 -27.88 -12.16
C PRO A 31 -4.11 -27.65 -10.79
N GLU A 32 -5.32 -28.18 -10.62
CA GLU A 32 -6.11 -28.11 -9.39
C GLU A 32 -5.44 -28.90 -8.26
N ILE A 33 -4.98 -30.12 -8.56
CA ILE A 33 -4.28 -30.98 -7.60
C ILE A 33 -2.95 -30.34 -7.22
N LEU A 34 -2.20 -29.83 -8.20
CA LEU A 34 -0.95 -29.13 -7.92
C LEU A 34 -1.20 -27.88 -7.08
N SER A 35 -2.24 -27.09 -7.37
CA SER A 35 -2.63 -25.93 -6.56
C SER A 35 -2.92 -26.31 -5.10
N ILE A 36 -3.63 -27.41 -4.86
CA ILE A 36 -3.88 -27.93 -3.50
C ILE A 36 -2.56 -28.27 -2.81
N ILE A 37 -1.66 -29.00 -3.48
CA ILE A 37 -0.35 -29.35 -2.93
C ILE A 37 0.44 -28.08 -2.58
N LEU A 38 0.48 -27.08 -3.47
CA LEU A 38 1.22 -25.84 -3.22
C LEU A 38 0.64 -25.04 -2.04
N LYS A 39 -0.67 -25.10 -1.80
CA LYS A 39 -1.31 -24.46 -0.63
C LYS A 39 -0.92 -25.10 0.71
N MET A 40 -0.42 -26.34 0.69
CA MET A 40 0.06 -27.03 1.89
C MET A 40 1.52 -26.70 2.22
N LEU A 41 2.24 -26.03 1.31
CA LEU A 41 3.62 -25.61 1.51
C LEU A 41 3.70 -24.21 2.11
N PRO A 42 4.81 -23.85 2.79
CA PRO A 42 5.10 -22.46 3.11
C PRO A 42 5.04 -21.61 1.86
N LEU A 43 4.30 -20.49 1.91
CA LEU A 43 4.08 -19.65 0.74
C LEU A 43 5.39 -18.99 0.29
N HIS A 44 6.35 -18.81 1.20
CA HIS A 44 7.71 -18.44 0.88
C HIS A 44 8.39 -19.40 -0.10
N ASP A 45 8.27 -20.72 0.14
CA ASP A 45 8.88 -21.74 -0.72
C ASP A 45 8.16 -21.83 -2.06
N VAL A 46 6.83 -21.66 -2.06
CA VAL A 46 6.05 -21.53 -3.30
C VAL A 46 6.57 -20.35 -4.14
N ALA A 47 6.80 -19.19 -3.51
CA ALA A 47 7.22 -17.97 -4.18
C ALA A 47 8.70 -17.97 -4.63
N CYS A 48 9.60 -18.58 -3.86
CA CYS A 48 11.05 -18.51 -4.10
C CYS A 48 11.61 -19.76 -4.78
N THR A 49 10.97 -20.92 -4.63
CA THR A 49 11.47 -22.19 -5.14
C THR A 49 10.57 -22.70 -6.25
N VAL A 50 9.32 -23.06 -5.92
CA VAL A 50 8.41 -23.75 -6.87
C VAL A 50 8.14 -22.89 -8.09
N ARG A 51 7.85 -21.60 -7.90
CA ARG A 51 7.59 -20.63 -8.98
C ARG A 51 8.73 -20.56 -10.02
N LEU A 52 9.97 -20.92 -9.66
CA LEU A 52 11.14 -20.81 -10.52
C LEU A 52 11.47 -22.12 -11.27
N VAL A 53 10.75 -23.22 -11.00
CA VAL A 53 11.05 -24.55 -11.58
C VAL A 53 10.68 -24.64 -13.05
N SER A 54 9.47 -24.21 -13.42
CA SER A 54 8.96 -24.27 -14.79
C SER A 54 7.90 -23.19 -15.02
N ARG A 55 7.54 -22.93 -16.29
CA ARG A 55 6.47 -21.99 -16.62
C ARG A 55 5.12 -22.42 -16.04
N ARG A 56 4.82 -23.72 -16.07
CA ARG A 56 3.60 -24.27 -15.46
C ARG A 56 3.58 -24.04 -13.95
N CYS A 57 4.70 -24.31 -13.26
CA CYS A 57 4.81 -24.03 -11.83
C CYS A 57 4.68 -22.53 -11.54
N TYR A 58 5.21 -21.66 -12.40
CA TYR A 58 5.02 -20.21 -12.29
C TYR A 58 3.54 -19.82 -12.36
N ASP A 59 2.79 -20.31 -13.36
CA ASP A 59 1.39 -19.94 -13.58
C ASP A 59 0.49 -20.42 -12.43
N ILE A 60 0.71 -21.64 -11.95
CA ILE A 60 -0.04 -22.21 -10.83
C ILE A 60 0.35 -21.53 -9.51
N ALA A 61 1.65 -21.32 -9.25
CA ALA A 61 2.11 -20.59 -8.05
C ALA A 61 1.59 -19.15 -8.04
N ALA A 62 1.54 -18.47 -9.19
CA ALA A 62 0.95 -17.14 -9.30
C ALA A 62 -0.53 -17.14 -8.91
N THR A 63 -1.29 -18.13 -9.38
CA THR A 63 -2.70 -18.30 -9.02
C THR A 63 -2.85 -18.51 -7.50
N VAL A 64 -2.08 -19.43 -6.93
CA VAL A 64 -2.08 -19.72 -5.49
C VAL A 64 -1.72 -18.47 -4.69
N LEU A 65 -0.56 -17.86 -4.93
CA LEU A 65 -0.07 -16.71 -4.16
C LEU A 65 -0.98 -15.48 -4.28
N ASN A 66 -1.51 -15.20 -5.47
CA ASN A 66 -2.44 -14.09 -5.67
C ASN A 66 -3.77 -14.35 -4.93
N SER A 67 -4.29 -15.58 -5.00
CA SER A 67 -5.50 -15.97 -4.28
C SER A 67 -5.32 -15.89 -2.75
N GLU A 68 -4.22 -16.43 -2.22
CA GLU A 68 -3.91 -16.38 -0.79
C GLU A 68 -3.72 -14.95 -0.29
N PHE A 69 -3.14 -14.06 -1.11
CA PHE A 69 -3.05 -12.64 -0.77
C PHE A 69 -4.43 -11.99 -0.61
N LEU A 70 -5.43 -12.33 -1.42
CA LEU A 70 -6.80 -11.84 -1.25
C LEU A 70 -7.48 -12.46 -0.03
N VAL A 71 -7.38 -13.78 0.14
CA VAL A 71 -7.96 -14.52 1.26
C VAL A 71 -7.43 -14.01 2.60
N ALA A 72 -6.13 -13.70 2.68
CA ALA A 72 -5.51 -13.14 3.88
C ALA A 72 -6.15 -11.80 4.29
N GLY A 73 -6.56 -10.97 3.34
CA GLY A 73 -7.29 -9.74 3.60
C GLY A 73 -8.66 -10.00 4.24
N THR A 74 -9.41 -10.97 3.71
CA THR A 74 -10.70 -11.38 4.28
C THR A 74 -10.53 -11.94 5.70
N LYS A 75 -9.54 -12.82 5.90
CA LYS A 75 -9.22 -13.37 7.23
C LYS A 75 -8.87 -12.26 8.23
N LEU A 76 -8.13 -11.24 7.80
CA LEU A 76 -7.77 -10.11 8.65
C LEU A 76 -8.98 -9.29 9.10
N GLU A 77 -9.91 -8.96 8.18
CA GLU A 77 -11.12 -8.22 8.56
C GLU A 77 -12.03 -9.06 9.48
N ILE A 78 -12.13 -10.37 9.27
CA ILE A 78 -12.82 -11.30 10.19
C ILE A 78 -12.16 -11.29 11.57
N ALA A 79 -10.83 -11.34 11.64
CA ALA A 79 -10.10 -11.30 12.91
C ALA A 79 -10.36 -10.01 13.69
N ILE A 80 -10.34 -8.86 13.00
CA ILE A 80 -10.66 -7.55 13.60
C ILE A 80 -12.07 -7.53 14.17
N LYS A 81 -13.06 -7.93 13.37
CA LYS A 81 -14.46 -7.96 13.82
C LYS A 81 -14.63 -8.88 15.02
N ARG A 82 -14.04 -10.08 15.00
CA ARG A 82 -14.10 -11.03 16.12
C ARG A 82 -13.46 -10.47 17.38
N THR A 83 -12.34 -9.75 17.28
CA THR A 83 -11.70 -9.10 18.44
C THR A 83 -12.55 -7.95 18.97
N GLU A 84 -13.17 -7.16 18.09
CA GLU A 84 -14.10 -6.08 18.48
C GLU A 84 -15.33 -6.63 19.21
N ASP A 85 -15.95 -7.69 18.69
CA ASP A 85 -17.07 -8.38 19.32
C ASP A 85 -16.65 -8.97 20.68
N LEU A 86 -15.44 -9.52 20.80
CA LEU A 86 -14.91 -10.03 22.07
C LEU A 86 -14.74 -8.90 23.09
N MET A 87 -14.15 -7.76 22.69
CA MET A 87 -13.96 -6.60 23.57
C MET A 87 -15.26 -6.10 24.19
N ASN A 88 -16.37 -6.15 23.44
CA ASN A 88 -17.69 -5.72 23.93
C ASN A 88 -18.33 -6.69 24.94
N ASN A 89 -17.86 -7.94 24.99
CA ASN A 89 -18.46 -9.01 25.81
C ASN A 89 -17.58 -9.46 27.00
N VAL A 90 -16.39 -8.88 27.15
CA VAL A 90 -15.43 -9.28 28.19
C VAL A 90 -15.89 -8.82 29.57
N LYS A 91 -15.82 -9.72 30.56
CA LYS A 91 -16.21 -9.47 31.96
C LYS A 91 -15.04 -9.02 32.85
N THR A 92 -13.80 -9.34 32.49
CA THR A 92 -12.62 -9.08 33.32
C THR A 92 -11.74 -7.97 32.74
N ASN A 93 -11.21 -7.10 33.61
CA ASN A 93 -10.36 -5.99 33.20
C ASN A 93 -9.05 -6.45 32.53
N THR A 94 -8.51 -7.60 32.93
CA THR A 94 -7.28 -8.18 32.38
C THR A 94 -7.47 -8.64 30.94
N GLU A 95 -8.56 -9.37 30.66
CA GLU A 95 -8.89 -9.79 29.30
C GLU A 95 -9.18 -8.60 28.39
N LEU A 96 -9.80 -7.53 28.91
CA LEU A 96 -10.11 -6.33 28.13
C LEU A 96 -8.81 -5.65 27.67
N VAL A 97 -7.81 -5.56 28.55
CA VAL A 97 -6.49 -5.02 28.23
C VAL A 97 -5.79 -5.86 27.16
N GLU A 98 -5.83 -7.20 27.26
CA GLU A 98 -5.22 -8.08 26.24
C GLU A 98 -5.94 -8.00 24.89
N CYS A 99 -7.28 -7.98 24.88
CA CYS A 99 -8.05 -7.81 23.65
C CYS A 99 -7.75 -6.46 22.99
N ASN A 100 -7.59 -5.39 23.78
CA ASN A 100 -7.21 -4.08 23.25
C ASN A 100 -5.81 -4.08 22.62
N LYS A 101 -4.84 -4.77 23.23
CA LYS A 101 -3.49 -4.96 22.66
C LYS A 101 -3.56 -5.68 21.31
N ILE A 102 -4.33 -6.77 21.22
CA ILE A 102 -4.54 -7.53 19.99
C ILE A 102 -5.21 -6.65 18.93
N PHE A 103 -6.26 -5.92 19.30
CA PHE A 103 -6.97 -5.01 18.40
C PHE A 103 -6.04 -3.93 17.82
N ASN A 104 -5.24 -3.29 18.68
CA ASN A 104 -4.26 -2.29 18.25
C ASN A 104 -3.23 -2.88 17.28
N ALA A 105 -2.78 -4.13 17.52
CA ALA A 105 -1.89 -4.82 16.61
C ALA A 105 -2.55 -5.14 15.25
N LEU A 106 -3.79 -5.62 15.26
CA LEU A 106 -4.55 -5.92 14.04
C LEU A 106 -4.79 -4.65 13.19
N GLU A 107 -5.00 -3.49 13.80
CA GLU A 107 -5.07 -2.22 13.07
C GLU A 107 -3.77 -1.88 12.32
N LEU A 108 -2.61 -2.12 12.96
CA LEU A 108 -1.31 -1.93 12.31
C LEU A 108 -1.12 -2.92 11.16
N ILE A 109 -1.51 -4.18 11.36
CA ILE A 109 -1.48 -5.20 10.29
C ILE A 109 -2.37 -4.77 9.13
N ARG A 110 -3.60 -4.31 9.40
CA ARG A 110 -4.55 -3.82 8.39
C ARG A 110 -3.99 -2.65 7.61
N CYS A 111 -3.39 -1.68 8.28
CA CYS A 111 -2.76 -0.55 7.62
C CYS A 111 -1.64 -1.00 6.66
N GLN A 112 -0.77 -1.93 7.08
CA GLN A 112 0.31 -2.44 6.24
C GLN A 112 -0.22 -3.28 5.07
N TYR A 113 -1.20 -4.14 5.32
CA TYR A 113 -1.85 -4.95 4.28
C TYR A 113 -2.54 -4.09 3.22
N ARG A 114 -3.29 -3.05 3.64
CA ARG A 114 -3.93 -2.09 2.72
C ARG A 114 -2.90 -1.39 1.84
N MET A 115 -1.79 -0.93 2.43
CA MET A 115 -0.72 -0.29 1.67
C MET A 115 -0.05 -1.26 0.68
N LEU A 116 0.25 -2.48 1.12
CA LEU A 116 0.81 -3.54 0.28
C LEU A 116 -0.12 -3.86 -0.90
N LYS A 117 -1.42 -3.93 -0.64
CA LYS A 117 -2.45 -4.12 -1.66
C LYS A 117 -2.46 -2.96 -2.63
N ALA A 118 -2.50 -1.71 -2.16
CA ALA A 118 -2.45 -0.50 -2.99
C ALA A 118 -1.22 -0.46 -3.92
N VAL A 119 -0.06 -0.95 -3.46
CA VAL A 119 1.18 -0.98 -4.24
C VAL A 119 1.17 -2.05 -5.34
N THR A 120 0.53 -3.20 -5.11
CA THR A 120 0.72 -4.41 -5.93
C THR A 120 -0.50 -4.83 -6.75
N TRP A 121 -1.72 -4.49 -6.33
CA TRP A 121 -2.94 -5.11 -6.85
C TRP A 121 -3.13 -4.92 -8.36
N ARG A 122 -2.67 -3.80 -8.91
CA ARG A 122 -2.77 -3.51 -10.36
C ARG A 122 -1.97 -4.47 -11.22
N TYR A 123 -0.95 -5.10 -10.64
CA TYR A 123 -0.07 -6.05 -11.30
C TYR A 123 -0.49 -7.49 -11.03
N THR A 124 -0.98 -7.77 -9.83
CA THR A 124 -1.34 -9.13 -9.40
C THR A 124 -2.78 -9.49 -9.72
N HIS A 125 -3.65 -8.50 -9.89
CA HIS A 125 -5.08 -8.67 -10.14
C HIS A 125 -5.60 -7.63 -11.16
N PRO A 126 -5.03 -7.58 -12.37
CA PRO A 126 -5.48 -6.66 -13.42
C PRO A 126 -6.94 -6.93 -13.80
N ARG A 127 -7.67 -5.88 -14.17
CA ARG A 127 -9.07 -5.99 -14.62
C ARG A 127 -9.22 -6.33 -16.10
N SER A 128 -8.24 -5.93 -16.91
CA SER A 128 -8.24 -6.25 -18.34
C SER A 128 -7.57 -7.61 -18.54
N ARG A 129 -8.24 -8.50 -19.29
CA ARG A 129 -7.70 -9.81 -19.67
C ARG A 129 -6.42 -9.68 -20.52
N ASP A 130 -6.21 -8.53 -21.16
CA ASP A 130 -5.03 -8.25 -21.99
C ASP A 130 -3.78 -7.87 -21.18
N LEU A 131 -3.93 -7.59 -19.87
CA LEU A 131 -2.81 -7.24 -19.01
C LEU A 131 -2.21 -8.50 -18.37
N PRO A 132 -0.88 -8.70 -18.46
CA PRO A 132 -0.24 -9.87 -17.90
C PRO A 132 -0.37 -9.87 -16.36
N ILE A 133 -0.89 -10.97 -15.82
CA ILE A 133 -0.96 -11.19 -14.38
C ILE A 133 0.44 -11.46 -13.86
N SER A 134 0.92 -10.59 -12.96
CA SER A 134 2.16 -10.80 -12.23
C SER A 134 1.92 -11.63 -10.97
N CYS A 135 2.88 -12.48 -10.62
CA CYS A 135 2.84 -13.22 -9.37
C CYS A 135 3.16 -12.32 -8.18
N PHE A 136 2.35 -12.37 -7.11
CA PHE A 136 2.71 -11.83 -5.80
C PHE A 136 3.79 -12.71 -5.17
N TYR A 137 5.07 -12.37 -5.38
CA TYR A 137 6.20 -13.15 -4.89
C TYR A 137 6.56 -12.86 -3.42
N GLY A 138 5.71 -12.13 -2.68
CA GLY A 138 5.89 -11.83 -1.26
C GLY A 138 5.50 -12.99 -0.33
N GLY A 139 5.85 -14.23 -0.66
CA GLY A 139 5.38 -15.43 0.07
C GLY A 139 5.64 -15.38 1.58
N ARG A 140 6.83 -14.93 1.99
CA ARG A 140 7.18 -14.75 3.42
C ARG A 140 6.28 -13.74 4.15
N ILE A 141 5.73 -12.74 3.45
CA ILE A 141 4.78 -11.80 4.03
C ILE A 141 3.47 -12.52 4.36
N LEU A 142 3.02 -13.40 3.46
CA LEU A 142 1.81 -14.19 3.67
C LEU A 142 1.98 -15.18 4.82
N ASP A 143 3.13 -15.86 4.89
CA ASP A 143 3.43 -16.76 6.00
C ASP A 143 3.43 -16.02 7.34
N ASN A 144 4.15 -14.90 7.44
CA ASN A 144 4.17 -14.06 8.65
C ASN A 144 2.76 -13.59 9.03
N LEU A 145 1.95 -13.18 8.05
CA LEU A 145 0.56 -12.76 8.30
C LEU A 145 -0.30 -13.92 8.78
N ASN A 146 -0.18 -15.11 8.19
CA ASN A 146 -0.89 -16.30 8.62
C ASN A 146 -0.52 -16.68 10.07
N CYS A 147 0.77 -16.63 10.42
CA CYS A 147 1.22 -16.86 11.80
C CYS A 147 0.59 -15.86 12.78
N LEU A 148 0.63 -14.56 12.45
CA LEU A 148 0.01 -13.52 13.28
C LEU A 148 -1.50 -13.74 13.43
N LEU A 149 -2.21 -14.08 12.36
CA LEU A 149 -3.66 -14.33 12.40
C LEU A 149 -4.01 -15.61 13.17
N GLN A 150 -3.20 -16.66 13.10
CA GLN A 150 -3.42 -17.89 13.86
C GLN A 150 -3.48 -17.64 15.36
N THR A 151 -2.65 -16.72 15.88
CA THR A 151 -2.70 -16.34 17.31
C THR A 151 -4.06 -15.74 17.74
N VAL A 152 -4.78 -15.13 16.80
CA VAL A 152 -6.11 -14.56 17.05
C VAL A 152 -7.21 -15.61 16.86
N PHE A 153 -7.04 -16.53 15.91
CA PHE A 153 -8.05 -17.54 15.61
C PHE A 153 -8.05 -18.77 16.54
N ASN A 154 -6.88 -19.15 17.09
CA ASN A 154 -6.70 -20.31 17.95
C ASN A 154 -6.34 -19.92 19.40
N PRO A 155 -7.33 -19.54 20.23
CA PRO A 155 -7.12 -19.07 21.59
C PRO A 155 -6.82 -20.18 22.62
N CYS A 156 -6.64 -21.44 22.20
CA CYS A 156 -6.50 -22.60 23.09
C CYS A 156 -5.10 -22.80 23.68
N GLN A 157 -4.12 -21.94 23.38
CA GLN A 157 -2.86 -21.91 24.12
C GLN A 157 -3.00 -20.93 25.29
N GLU A 158 -2.61 -21.37 26.49
CA GLU A 158 -2.80 -20.75 27.81
C GLU A 158 -2.22 -19.34 28.00
N SER A 159 -1.82 -18.67 26.93
CA SER A 159 -1.32 -17.31 26.95
C SER A 159 -1.70 -16.60 25.65
N ARG A 160 -2.63 -15.62 25.74
CA ARG A 160 -3.01 -14.70 24.63
C ARG A 160 -1.86 -13.72 24.30
N VAL A 161 -0.62 -14.18 24.25
CA VAL A 161 0.54 -13.30 24.03
C VAL A 161 0.70 -13.09 22.53
N PHE A 162 0.13 -11.99 22.08
CA PHE A 162 0.39 -11.48 20.74
C PHE A 162 1.86 -11.04 20.64
N SER A 163 2.60 -11.63 19.71
CA SER A 163 4.02 -11.35 19.51
C SER A 163 4.23 -10.01 18.79
N TYR A 164 4.61 -8.99 19.55
CA TYR A 164 4.99 -7.69 18.99
C TYR A 164 6.28 -7.76 18.17
N ILE A 165 7.15 -8.75 18.43
CA ILE A 165 8.36 -8.99 17.65
C ILE A 165 7.96 -9.43 16.23
N ASP A 166 7.03 -10.38 16.11
CA ASP A 166 6.56 -10.86 14.81
C ASP A 166 5.80 -9.76 14.04
N LEU A 167 5.07 -8.90 14.74
CA LEU A 167 4.45 -7.71 14.14
C LEU A 167 5.49 -6.74 13.55
N GLN A 168 6.60 -6.50 14.26
CA GLN A 168 7.69 -5.67 13.76
C GLN A 168 8.38 -6.32 12.55
N ILE A 169 8.61 -7.63 12.59
CA ILE A 169 9.16 -8.40 11.47
C ILE A 169 8.23 -8.30 10.26
N PHE A 170 6.92 -8.51 10.44
CA PHE A 170 5.91 -8.36 9.40
C PHE A 170 5.94 -6.97 8.78
N THR A 171 5.88 -5.92 9.61
CA THR A 171 5.89 -4.52 9.18
C THR A 171 7.13 -4.21 8.35
N ARG A 172 8.32 -4.57 8.84
CA ARG A 172 9.59 -4.34 8.14
C ARG A 172 9.69 -5.12 6.84
N THR A 173 9.16 -6.36 6.82
CA THR A 173 9.14 -7.19 5.61
C THR A 173 8.23 -6.59 4.54
N CYS A 174 7.05 -6.08 4.92
CA CYS A 174 6.17 -5.33 4.04
C CYS A 174 6.85 -4.08 3.46
N GLU A 175 7.47 -3.26 4.30
CA GLU A 175 8.19 -2.05 3.87
C GLU A 175 9.32 -2.37 2.87
N ASN A 176 10.17 -3.35 3.20
CA ASN A 176 11.27 -3.78 2.34
C ASN A 176 10.76 -4.32 1.00
N PHE A 177 9.71 -5.12 1.02
CA PHE A 177 9.10 -5.66 -0.20
C PHE A 177 8.52 -4.55 -1.07
N MET A 178 7.77 -3.61 -0.50
CA MET A 178 7.20 -2.49 -1.26
C MET A 178 8.30 -1.61 -1.86
N ASP A 179 9.36 -1.31 -1.10
CA ASP A 179 10.52 -0.57 -1.59
C ASP A 179 11.19 -1.29 -2.76
N HIS A 180 11.43 -2.60 -2.65
CA HIS A 180 12.01 -3.41 -3.72
C HIS A 180 11.08 -3.50 -4.93
N PHE A 181 9.79 -3.75 -4.71
CA PHE A 181 8.79 -3.86 -5.76
C PHE A 181 8.75 -2.59 -6.59
N GLU A 182 8.64 -1.42 -5.97
CA GLU A 182 8.61 -0.14 -6.69
C GLU A 182 9.95 0.12 -7.38
N LYS A 183 11.08 -0.01 -6.68
CA LYS A 183 12.42 0.34 -7.22
C LYS A 183 12.90 -0.60 -8.33
N VAL A 184 12.53 -1.87 -8.28
CA VAL A 184 13.09 -2.91 -9.15
C VAL A 184 12.02 -3.54 -10.03
N THR A 185 10.98 -4.13 -9.41
CA THR A 185 10.01 -4.95 -10.13
C THR A 185 9.09 -4.13 -11.02
N GLU A 186 8.43 -3.11 -10.45
CA GLU A 186 7.54 -2.19 -11.15
C GLU A 186 8.25 -1.53 -12.34
N ARG A 187 9.53 -1.17 -12.18
CA ARG A 187 10.34 -0.59 -13.26
C ARG A 187 10.44 -1.50 -14.50
N LYS A 188 10.52 -2.82 -14.28
CA LYS A 188 10.66 -3.82 -15.34
C LYS A 188 9.33 -4.15 -16.01
N ILE A 189 8.25 -4.21 -15.23
CA ILE A 189 6.93 -4.66 -15.72
C ILE A 189 6.02 -3.51 -16.18
N ASN A 190 6.23 -2.29 -15.69
CA ASN A 190 5.39 -1.16 -16.02
C ASN A 190 5.80 -0.51 -17.36
N GLY A 191 5.09 -0.88 -18.42
CA GLY A 191 5.27 -0.31 -19.75
C GLY A 191 4.39 0.92 -20.06
N SER A 192 3.37 1.21 -19.25
CA SER A 192 2.31 2.17 -19.63
C SER A 192 1.67 2.87 -18.41
N ALA A 193 1.38 4.16 -18.55
CA ALA A 193 0.69 4.94 -17.52
C ALA A 193 -0.71 4.39 -17.23
N LEU A 194 -1.30 3.62 -18.15
CA LEU A 194 -2.58 2.94 -17.96
C LEU A 194 -2.50 1.88 -16.85
N ILE A 195 -1.33 1.29 -16.61
CA ILE A 195 -1.15 0.26 -15.58
C ILE A 195 -1.11 0.90 -14.20
N SER A 196 -0.23 1.89 -13.99
CA SER A 196 0.00 2.47 -12.66
C SER A 196 -0.72 3.79 -12.41
N GLY A 197 -1.33 4.42 -13.42
CA GLY A 197 -1.90 5.77 -13.39
C GLY A 197 -2.64 6.14 -12.12
N CYS A 198 -3.63 5.32 -11.80
CA CYS A 198 -4.51 5.54 -10.66
C CYS A 198 -3.95 5.02 -9.32
N LYS A 199 -2.73 4.46 -9.28
CA LYS A 199 -2.07 3.97 -8.04
C LYS A 199 -1.94 5.06 -6.97
N ILE A 200 -1.82 6.33 -7.35
CA ILE A 200 -1.82 7.47 -6.41
C ILE A 200 -3.08 7.45 -5.55
N VAL A 201 -4.23 7.19 -6.16
CA VAL A 201 -5.51 7.19 -5.46
C VAL A 201 -5.58 6.00 -4.52
N ASP A 202 -5.10 4.82 -4.96
CA ASP A 202 -5.07 3.64 -4.09
C ASP A 202 -4.17 3.84 -2.86
N VAL A 203 -3.03 4.52 -3.03
CA VAL A 203 -2.12 4.86 -1.92
C VAL A 203 -2.74 5.88 -0.98
N LEU A 204 -3.39 6.93 -1.51
CA LEU A 204 -4.05 7.95 -0.69
C LEU A 204 -5.31 7.40 0.00
N ASP A 205 -6.01 6.45 -0.63
CA ASP A 205 -7.15 5.73 -0.03
C ASP A 205 -6.72 4.83 1.15
N CYS A 206 -5.42 4.62 1.37
CA CYS A 206 -4.90 3.98 2.58
C CYS A 206 -4.78 4.95 3.77
N LEU A 207 -5.10 6.23 3.61
CA LEU A 207 -5.22 7.14 4.75
C LEU A 207 -6.40 6.70 5.64
N GLU A 208 -6.11 6.52 6.93
CA GLU A 208 -7.13 6.09 7.90
C GLU A 208 -8.10 7.24 8.29
N GLU A 209 -7.70 8.49 8.07
CA GLU A 209 -8.57 9.67 8.24
C GLU A 209 -8.33 10.71 7.14
N GLY A 210 -9.28 11.63 6.98
CA GLY A 210 -9.10 12.82 6.14
C GLY A 210 -9.47 12.65 4.66
N ARG A 211 -9.93 11.47 4.23
CA ARG A 211 -10.48 11.24 2.89
C ARG A 211 -11.90 11.80 2.75
N GLN A 212 -12.15 12.52 1.65
CA GLN A 212 -13.45 13.07 1.29
C GLN A 212 -13.71 12.86 -0.21
N VAL A 213 -14.89 12.33 -0.54
CA VAL A 213 -15.35 12.20 -1.93
C VAL A 213 -16.21 13.43 -2.25
N LEU A 214 -15.71 14.32 -3.11
CA LEU A 214 -16.42 15.55 -3.47
C LEU A 214 -17.44 15.29 -4.59
N SER A 215 -17.08 14.45 -5.55
CA SER A 215 -18.02 13.98 -6.57
C SER A 215 -17.57 12.64 -7.13
N PHE A 216 -18.54 11.78 -7.42
CA PHE A 216 -18.34 10.50 -8.09
C PHE A 216 -19.41 10.34 -9.17
N ARG A 217 -19.01 10.07 -10.41
CA ARG A 217 -19.93 9.86 -11.53
C ARG A 217 -19.41 8.73 -12.41
N ILE A 218 -20.32 7.85 -12.82
CA ILE A 218 -20.09 6.87 -13.88
C ILE A 218 -20.96 7.32 -15.05
N SER A 219 -20.35 7.69 -16.17
CA SER A 219 -21.07 8.05 -17.38
C SER A 219 -20.99 6.91 -18.38
N SER A 220 -22.14 6.41 -18.84
CA SER A 220 -22.25 5.40 -19.91
C SER A 220 -22.80 6.00 -21.20
N ARG A 221 -22.61 7.31 -21.43
CA ARG A 221 -23.22 8.04 -22.57
C ARG A 221 -22.72 7.58 -23.95
N THR A 222 -21.74 6.68 -24.00
CA THR A 222 -21.15 6.04 -25.19
C THR A 222 -20.85 4.58 -24.85
N ASP A 223 -20.67 3.71 -25.86
CA ASP A 223 -20.24 2.30 -25.71
C ASP A 223 -18.98 2.09 -24.83
N ASN A 224 -18.28 3.18 -24.46
CA ASN A 224 -17.22 3.18 -23.47
C ASN A 224 -17.66 3.90 -22.18
N PRO A 225 -17.94 3.18 -21.08
CA PRO A 225 -18.18 3.79 -19.78
C PRO A 225 -16.94 4.56 -19.28
N VAL A 226 -17.14 5.66 -18.57
CA VAL A 226 -16.07 6.48 -17.98
C VAL A 226 -16.37 6.74 -16.51
N VAL A 227 -15.36 6.53 -15.67
CA VAL A 227 -15.38 6.84 -14.23
C VAL A 227 -14.75 8.21 -14.02
N SER A 228 -15.50 9.14 -13.44
CA SER A 228 -15.04 10.48 -13.07
C SER A 228 -15.15 10.72 -11.58
N MET A 229 -14.06 11.20 -10.95
CA MET A 229 -13.99 11.40 -9.50
C MET A 229 -13.28 12.71 -9.15
N HIS A 230 -13.80 13.38 -8.12
CA HIS A 230 -13.10 14.44 -7.41
C HIS A 230 -12.93 14.02 -5.96
N LEU A 231 -11.69 13.96 -5.49
CA LEU A 231 -11.33 13.51 -4.16
C LEU A 231 -10.52 14.59 -3.46
N LYS A 232 -10.66 14.67 -2.14
CA LYS A 232 -9.88 15.55 -1.27
C LYS A 232 -9.36 14.72 -0.10
N TYR A 233 -8.06 14.83 0.15
CA TYR A 233 -7.39 14.22 1.30
C TYR A 233 -6.79 15.32 2.16
N VAL A 234 -7.02 15.27 3.45
CA VAL A 234 -6.51 16.24 4.42
C VAL A 234 -5.62 15.51 5.42
N LEU A 235 -4.32 15.81 5.41
CA LEU A 235 -3.36 15.28 6.37
C LEU A 235 -3.01 16.38 7.35
N ARG A 236 -3.37 16.20 8.63
CA ARG A 236 -3.10 17.19 9.66
C ARG A 236 -1.64 17.20 10.08
N ARG A 237 -1.06 18.37 10.27
CA ARG A 237 0.35 18.53 10.69
C ARG A 237 1.33 17.86 9.71
N ALA A 238 1.07 18.00 8.42
CA ALA A 238 1.88 17.46 7.34
C ALA A 238 2.32 18.57 6.39
N TRP A 239 3.42 18.33 5.68
CA TRP A 239 3.92 19.25 4.67
C TRP A 239 4.39 18.47 3.44
N PHE A 240 4.31 19.15 2.30
CA PHE A 240 4.85 18.67 1.04
C PHE A 240 5.17 19.90 0.19
N THR A 241 6.45 20.06 -0.10
CA THR A 241 7.00 21.17 -0.89
C THR A 241 7.79 20.59 -2.06
N CYS A 242 7.67 21.23 -3.22
CA CYS A 242 8.42 20.89 -4.41
C CYS A 242 9.19 22.13 -4.88
N LEU A 243 10.50 21.98 -5.05
CA LEU A 243 11.41 23.01 -5.54
C LEU A 243 11.92 22.59 -6.92
N ARG A 244 12.11 23.54 -7.82
CA ARG A 244 12.80 23.29 -9.10
C ARG A 244 14.31 23.26 -8.84
N VAL A 245 14.99 22.25 -9.38
CA VAL A 245 16.44 22.14 -9.34
C VAL A 245 17.01 22.77 -10.61
N PRO A 246 17.80 23.84 -10.52
CA PRO A 246 18.50 24.42 -11.67
C PRO A 246 19.45 23.39 -12.30
N ASN A 247 19.61 23.41 -13.62
CA ASN A 247 20.60 22.62 -14.37
C ASN A 247 20.48 21.08 -14.23
N ALA A 248 19.30 20.55 -13.89
CA ALA A 248 19.11 19.10 -13.83
C ALA A 248 19.26 18.47 -15.23
N SER A 249 19.94 17.32 -15.29
CA SER A 249 20.03 16.53 -16.53
C SER A 249 18.61 16.16 -17.01
N ASN A 250 18.38 16.27 -18.32
CA ASN A 250 17.09 15.98 -18.96
C ASN A 250 16.78 14.47 -19.04
N GLU A 251 17.08 13.70 -17.99
CA GLU A 251 16.63 12.30 -17.88
C GLU A 251 15.14 12.25 -17.52
N TYR A 252 14.31 12.53 -18.53
CA TYR A 252 12.85 12.66 -18.41
C TYR A 252 12.14 11.33 -18.74
N CYS A 253 12.33 10.30 -17.91
CA CYS A 253 11.50 9.10 -18.02
C CYS A 253 10.18 9.32 -17.25
N TRP A 254 9.06 9.47 -17.97
CA TRP A 254 7.74 9.66 -17.36
C TRP A 254 7.39 8.55 -16.36
N ARG A 255 7.81 7.30 -16.63
CA ARG A 255 7.62 6.14 -15.75
C ARG A 255 8.27 6.36 -14.40
N ASP A 256 9.50 6.85 -14.42
CA ASP A 256 10.25 7.11 -13.22
C ASP A 256 9.67 8.30 -12.46
N LYS A 257 9.25 9.39 -13.13
CA LYS A 257 8.56 10.52 -12.47
C LYS A 257 7.36 10.06 -11.66
N GLN A 258 6.51 9.27 -12.29
CA GLN A 258 5.29 8.74 -11.71
C GLN A 258 5.59 7.80 -10.53
N ARG A 259 6.55 6.90 -10.70
CA ARG A 259 7.00 5.98 -9.66
C ARG A 259 7.57 6.70 -8.43
N TYR A 260 8.43 7.70 -8.63
CA TYR A 260 8.99 8.45 -7.52
C TYR A 260 7.93 9.26 -6.76
N MET A 261 6.89 9.75 -7.46
CA MET A 261 5.74 10.35 -6.79
C MET A 261 5.00 9.32 -5.90
N TYR A 262 4.75 8.11 -6.41
CA TYR A 262 4.15 7.02 -5.62
C TYR A 262 4.95 6.70 -4.36
N LEU A 263 6.26 6.53 -4.51
CA LEU A 263 7.14 6.23 -3.39
C LEU A 263 7.05 7.29 -2.28
N ARG A 264 7.06 8.58 -2.65
CA ARG A 264 7.01 9.70 -1.69
C ARG A 264 5.66 9.77 -0.98
N LEU A 265 4.56 9.68 -1.73
CA LEU A 265 3.22 9.71 -1.15
C LEU A 265 2.98 8.49 -0.25
N ARG A 266 3.42 7.29 -0.65
CA ARG A 266 3.34 6.08 0.17
C ARG A 266 4.05 6.26 1.51
N ARG A 267 5.28 6.78 1.49
CA ARG A 267 6.05 7.03 2.72
C ARG A 267 5.38 8.08 3.62
N LEU A 268 4.83 9.14 3.02
CA LEU A 268 4.07 10.15 3.76
C LEU A 268 2.83 9.56 4.42
N VAL A 269 2.01 8.81 3.68
CA VAL A 269 0.79 8.15 4.19
C VAL A 269 1.14 7.13 5.28
N GLY A 270 2.15 6.28 5.05
CA GLY A 270 2.57 5.27 6.02
C GLY A 270 3.06 5.89 7.34
N SER A 271 3.89 6.95 7.25
CA SER A 271 4.31 7.70 8.44
C SER A 271 3.16 8.42 9.12
N TYR A 272 2.20 8.96 8.36
CA TYR A 272 1.03 9.65 8.91
C TYR A 272 0.17 8.69 9.73
N ASN A 273 -0.16 7.54 9.15
CA ASN A 273 -0.92 6.50 9.83
C ASN A 273 -0.19 5.99 11.08
N LYS A 274 1.14 5.86 11.05
CA LYS A 274 1.92 5.49 12.25
C LYS A 274 1.72 6.49 13.40
N HIS A 275 1.80 7.80 13.11
CA HIS A 275 1.54 8.82 14.12
C HIS A 275 0.08 8.82 14.61
N LEU A 276 -0.88 8.57 13.71
CA LEU A 276 -2.29 8.45 14.07
C LEU A 276 -2.53 7.26 14.99
N PHE A 277 -2.04 6.07 14.66
CA PHE A 277 -2.22 4.88 15.50
C PHE A 277 -1.54 5.02 16.85
N HIS A 278 -0.33 5.59 16.93
CA HIS A 278 0.30 5.90 18.22
C HIS A 278 -0.60 6.77 19.11
N LYS A 279 -1.29 7.76 18.52
CA LYS A 279 -2.25 8.61 19.24
C LYS A 279 -3.48 7.80 19.66
N LEU A 280 -4.14 7.11 18.72
CA LEU A 280 -5.38 6.36 19.00
C LEU A 280 -5.17 5.24 20.03
N HIS A 281 -4.07 4.49 19.92
CA HIS A 281 -3.73 3.41 20.85
C HIS A 281 -3.45 3.95 22.26
N TYR A 282 -2.80 5.12 22.34
CA TYR A 282 -2.58 5.79 23.62
C TYR A 282 -3.89 6.32 24.22
N GLU A 283 -4.77 6.94 23.42
CA GLU A 283 -6.09 7.41 23.87
C GLU A 283 -6.94 6.25 24.40
N ARG A 284 -6.97 5.10 23.72
CA ARG A 284 -7.63 3.89 24.23
C ARG A 284 -7.02 3.38 25.53
N LYS A 285 -5.68 3.40 25.64
CA LYS A 285 -4.99 3.01 26.87
C LYS A 285 -5.31 3.94 28.05
N LEU A 286 -5.52 5.23 27.80
CA LEU A 286 -5.97 6.18 28.82
C LEU A 286 -7.40 5.89 29.30
N ILE A 287 -8.31 5.56 28.38
CA ILE A 287 -9.69 5.16 28.74
C ILE A 287 -9.65 3.90 29.61
N LEU A 288 -8.91 2.87 29.21
CA LEU A 288 -8.76 1.64 29.97
C LEU A 288 -8.14 1.85 31.36
N ARG A 289 -7.33 2.90 31.53
CA ARG A 289 -6.75 3.24 32.83
C ARG A 289 -7.78 3.71 33.86
N VAL A 290 -8.86 4.36 33.42
CA VAL A 290 -9.97 4.72 34.31
C VAL A 290 -10.59 3.46 34.90
N THR A 291 -10.67 2.40 34.10
CA THR A 291 -11.23 1.10 34.49
C THR A 291 -10.21 0.18 35.19
N ALA A 292 -8.92 0.29 34.88
CA ALA A 292 -7.83 -0.56 35.39
C ALA A 292 -6.52 0.24 35.64
N PRO A 293 -6.40 0.95 36.77
CA PRO A 293 -5.33 1.92 37.02
C PRO A 293 -3.91 1.33 37.15
N LEU A 294 -3.80 0.06 37.55
CA LEU A 294 -2.54 -0.61 37.89
C LEU A 294 -1.75 -1.14 36.68
N LEU A 295 -2.34 -1.16 35.47
CA LEU A 295 -1.77 -1.87 34.31
C LEU A 295 -1.28 -0.94 33.17
N ALA A 296 -1.48 0.38 33.27
CA ALA A 296 -1.23 1.30 32.16
C ALA A 296 -0.12 2.33 32.45
N SER A 297 0.98 2.27 31.68
CA SER A 297 2.03 3.30 31.67
C SER A 297 1.45 4.69 31.37
N ARG A 298 1.85 5.69 32.18
CA ARG A 298 1.40 7.10 32.10
C ARG A 298 2.07 7.90 30.98
N ARG A 299 3.18 7.41 30.41
CA ARG A 299 4.04 8.22 29.54
C ARG A 299 3.33 8.52 28.21
N PRO A 300 3.20 9.79 27.80
CA PRO A 300 2.66 10.12 26.49
C PRO A 300 3.54 9.55 25.38
N PRO A 301 2.98 9.29 24.19
CA PRO A 301 3.75 8.92 23.02
C PRO A 301 4.87 9.94 22.77
N PRO A 302 6.02 9.49 22.25
CA PRO A 302 7.13 10.39 21.97
C PRO A 302 6.70 11.47 20.97
N ALA A 303 7.17 12.70 21.21
CA ALA A 303 7.14 13.76 20.21
C ALA A 303 8.04 13.34 19.05
N SER A 304 7.44 12.96 17.93
CA SER A 304 8.14 12.44 16.76
C SER A 304 7.79 13.25 15.51
N THR A 305 8.78 13.40 14.64
CA THR A 305 8.67 14.07 13.35
C THR A 305 9.26 13.15 12.30
N TYR A 306 8.60 13.04 11.16
CA TYR A 306 9.12 12.34 9.99
C TYR A 306 9.37 13.35 8.88
N SER A 307 10.57 13.32 8.31
CA SER A 307 10.94 14.10 7.14
C SER A 307 11.52 13.16 6.08
N GLY A 308 11.06 13.32 4.86
CA GLY A 308 11.58 12.66 3.67
C GLY A 308 11.96 13.69 2.62
N TYR A 309 12.97 13.37 1.83
CA TYR A 309 13.36 14.17 0.68
C TYR A 309 13.70 13.27 -0.51
N GLY A 310 13.81 13.87 -1.68
CA GLY A 310 14.40 13.22 -2.83
C GLY A 310 14.23 14.04 -4.09
N GLU A 311 15.16 13.87 -5.02
CA GLU A 311 15.19 14.59 -6.29
C GLU A 311 14.80 13.67 -7.44
N TYR A 312 14.02 14.18 -8.40
CA TYR A 312 13.84 13.51 -9.69
C TYR A 312 13.36 14.47 -10.78
N GLY A 313 13.93 14.38 -11.98
CA GLY A 313 13.45 15.11 -13.17
C GLY A 313 13.44 16.64 -13.00
N GLY A 314 14.48 17.19 -12.36
CA GLY A 314 14.62 18.61 -12.05
C GLY A 314 13.71 19.13 -10.95
N GLN A 315 13.15 18.23 -10.14
CA GLN A 315 12.30 18.55 -8.99
C GLN A 315 12.86 17.96 -7.71
N PHE A 316 13.10 18.80 -6.73
CA PHE A 316 13.43 18.40 -5.37
C PHE A 316 12.16 18.40 -4.53
N PHE A 317 11.89 17.29 -3.86
CA PHE A 317 10.72 17.14 -3.01
C PHE A 317 11.16 17.10 -1.55
N TYR A 318 10.48 17.86 -0.70
CA TYR A 318 10.60 17.81 0.75
C TYR A 318 9.23 17.62 1.36
N TYR A 319 9.03 16.55 2.12
CA TYR A 319 7.74 16.17 2.65
C TYR A 319 7.88 15.54 4.02
N GLY A 320 6.79 15.50 4.78
CA GLY A 320 6.83 14.92 6.10
C GLY A 320 5.59 15.24 6.91
N ASN A 321 5.62 14.80 8.16
CA ASN A 321 4.56 15.05 9.12
C ASN A 321 5.13 15.04 10.55
N MET A 322 4.31 15.52 11.49
CA MET A 322 4.65 15.49 12.91
C MET A 322 3.50 14.92 13.74
N SER A 323 3.85 14.23 14.82
CA SER A 323 2.86 13.74 15.78
C SER A 323 2.17 14.92 16.48
N LYS A 324 0.98 14.65 17.06
CA LYS A 324 0.23 15.65 17.84
C LYS A 324 1.13 16.28 18.92
N TYR A 325 1.86 15.45 19.66
CA TYR A 325 2.75 15.87 20.74
C TYR A 325 3.95 16.68 20.24
N ALA A 326 4.52 16.34 19.07
CA ALA A 326 5.60 17.14 18.48
C ALA A 326 5.12 18.54 18.06
N TYR A 327 3.91 18.62 17.50
CA TYR A 327 3.28 19.89 17.15
C TYR A 327 3.01 20.74 18.41
N GLU A 328 2.41 20.13 19.44
CA GLU A 328 2.12 20.82 20.69
C GLU A 328 3.40 21.33 21.36
N ASN A 329 4.45 20.51 21.43
CA ASN A 329 5.76 20.90 21.98
C ASN A 329 6.40 22.06 21.23
N ARG A 330 6.31 22.10 19.89
CA ARG A 330 6.96 23.15 19.08
C ARG A 330 6.17 24.44 18.96
N PHE A 331 4.85 24.37 18.94
CA PHE A 331 4.00 25.50 18.55
C PHE A 331 2.97 25.92 19.59
N LYS A 332 2.62 25.02 20.54
CA LYS A 332 1.63 25.31 21.58
C LYS A 332 2.30 25.75 22.89
N TYR A 333 3.29 25.01 23.38
CA TYR A 333 3.95 25.32 24.65
C TYR A 333 4.97 26.45 24.57
N THR A 334 5.60 26.68 23.41
CA THR A 334 6.53 27.81 23.19
C THR A 334 5.83 29.17 23.25
N ARG A 335 4.54 29.26 22.91
CA ARG A 335 3.77 30.52 23.01
C ARG A 335 3.37 30.85 24.44
N ILE A 336 2.99 29.85 25.24
CA ILE A 336 2.61 30.05 26.65
C ILE A 336 3.81 30.50 27.49
N SER A 337 5.03 30.02 27.18
CA SER A 337 6.27 30.48 27.81
C SER A 337 6.64 31.93 27.49
N ASN A 338 6.18 32.47 26.35
CA ASN A 338 6.48 33.83 25.92
C ASN A 338 5.33 34.81 26.25
N ALA A 339 4.15 34.29 26.62
CA ALA A 339 3.04 35.06 27.16
C ALA A 339 3.15 35.16 28.69
N GLY A 340 4.28 35.67 29.18
CA GLY A 340 4.34 36.20 30.54
C GLY A 340 3.55 37.50 30.58
N ASN A 341 2.48 37.54 31.38
CA ASN A 341 1.73 38.72 31.80
C ASN A 341 0.83 39.40 30.74
N THR A 342 -0.31 38.79 30.42
CA THR A 342 -1.58 39.54 30.31
C THR A 342 -2.74 38.56 30.37
N GLY A 343 -3.58 38.68 31.40
CA GLY A 343 -4.82 37.91 31.54
C GLY A 343 -5.78 38.23 30.39
N GLY A 344 -6.23 37.19 29.70
CA GLY A 344 -7.11 37.31 28.53
C GLY A 344 -7.37 35.95 27.89
N GLU A 345 -7.84 34.99 28.68
CA GLU A 345 -8.44 33.78 28.13
C GLU A 345 -9.73 34.20 27.39
N ILE A 346 -9.71 34.28 26.05
CA ILE A 346 -10.86 34.03 25.14
C ILE A 346 -10.51 34.25 23.64
N GLU A 347 -9.40 34.91 23.24
CA GLU A 347 -9.15 35.23 21.80
C GLU A 347 -8.12 34.39 21.00
N GLU A 348 -7.66 33.22 21.46
CA GLU A 348 -6.50 32.53 20.84
C GLU A 348 -6.75 31.21 20.05
N GLU A 349 -7.96 30.95 19.53
CA GLU A 349 -8.15 29.80 18.61
C GLU A 349 -7.97 30.13 17.12
N THR A 350 -8.09 31.39 16.71
CA THR A 350 -7.99 31.83 15.31
C THR A 350 -6.55 31.99 14.79
N ASN A 351 -5.55 32.13 15.67
CA ASN A 351 -4.15 32.36 15.30
C ASN A 351 -3.23 31.12 15.41
N ARG A 352 -3.81 29.91 15.49
CA ARG A 352 -3.02 28.67 15.47
C ARG A 352 -2.56 28.36 14.04
N PRO A 353 -1.25 28.17 13.78
CA PRO A 353 -0.78 27.83 12.45
C PRO A 353 -1.37 26.49 12.02
N CYS A 354 -2.19 26.50 10.96
CA CYS A 354 -2.81 25.29 10.42
C CYS A 354 -1.83 24.58 9.49
N PHE A 355 -1.18 23.52 9.98
CA PHE A 355 -0.25 22.68 9.20
C PHE A 355 -0.98 21.57 8.42
N ASP A 356 -2.17 21.86 7.90
CA ASP A 356 -2.93 20.87 7.14
C ASP A 356 -2.43 20.84 5.70
N LEU A 357 -2.05 19.65 5.25
CA LEU A 357 -1.74 19.37 3.86
C LEU A 357 -3.01 18.91 3.16
N ILE A 358 -3.41 19.64 2.12
CA ILE A 358 -4.60 19.30 1.34
C ILE A 358 -4.15 18.74 -0.01
N ILE A 359 -4.53 17.50 -0.32
CA ILE A 359 -4.29 16.86 -1.62
C ILE A 359 -5.64 16.71 -2.32
N GLY A 360 -5.83 17.44 -3.40
CA GLY A 360 -6.97 17.28 -4.32
C GLY A 360 -6.61 16.36 -5.49
N ILE A 361 -7.52 15.47 -5.85
CA ILE A 361 -7.42 14.62 -7.05
C ILE A 361 -8.60 14.89 -7.96
N GLN A 362 -8.31 15.09 -9.24
CA GLN A 362 -9.28 14.97 -10.32
C GLN A 362 -8.91 13.76 -11.15
N LEU A 363 -9.83 12.81 -11.29
CA LEU A 363 -9.62 11.57 -12.00
C LEU A 363 -10.72 11.37 -13.04
N ARG A 364 -10.31 10.97 -14.24
CA ARG A 364 -11.17 10.47 -15.31
C ARG A 364 -10.49 9.26 -15.93
N CYS A 365 -11.12 8.09 -15.88
CA CYS A 365 -10.54 6.87 -16.44
C CYS A 365 -11.57 5.84 -16.87
N SER A 366 -11.16 4.88 -17.70
CA SER A 366 -11.96 3.69 -17.98
C SER A 366 -12.16 2.83 -16.71
N PRO A 367 -13.28 2.09 -16.57
CA PRO A 367 -13.58 1.30 -15.37
C PRO A 367 -12.52 0.26 -15.01
N GLU A 368 -11.82 -0.30 -16.00
CA GLU A 368 -10.74 -1.27 -15.79
C GLU A 368 -9.55 -0.65 -15.03
N LEU A 369 -9.37 0.66 -15.16
CA LEU A 369 -8.28 1.41 -14.52
C LEU A 369 -8.68 2.07 -13.19
N ALA A 370 -9.98 2.08 -12.88
CA ALA A 370 -10.51 2.80 -11.73
C ALA A 370 -9.90 2.32 -10.39
N PRO A 371 -9.83 3.19 -9.36
CA PRO A 371 -9.25 2.87 -8.06
C PRO A 371 -9.89 1.64 -7.40
N LEU A 372 -9.16 1.01 -6.49
CA LEU A 372 -9.63 -0.20 -5.79
C LEU A 372 -10.94 0.06 -5.03
N ALA A 373 -11.09 1.23 -4.39
CA ALA A 373 -12.29 1.58 -3.64
C ALA A 373 -13.56 1.65 -4.50
N THR A 374 -13.44 1.86 -5.82
CA THR A 374 -14.61 1.92 -6.72
C THR A 374 -15.10 0.53 -7.16
N ARG A 375 -14.37 -0.55 -6.81
CA ARG A 375 -14.72 -1.95 -7.16
C ARG A 375 -16.17 -2.27 -6.84
N ILE A 376 -16.64 -1.88 -5.66
CA ILE A 376 -17.98 -2.25 -5.15
C ILE A 376 -19.09 -1.57 -5.98
N ASN A 377 -18.81 -0.41 -6.54
CA ASN A 377 -19.80 0.41 -7.26
C ASN A 377 -19.85 0.11 -8.77
N LEU A 378 -18.88 -0.63 -9.29
CA LEU A 378 -18.83 -1.04 -10.69
C LEU A 378 -19.45 -2.44 -10.79
N LYS A 379 -20.67 -2.56 -11.32
CA LYS A 379 -21.35 -3.85 -11.52
C LYS A 379 -20.47 -4.77 -12.38
N THR A 380 -20.04 -5.90 -11.80
CA THR A 380 -19.12 -6.88 -12.39
C THR A 380 -19.64 -7.44 -13.72
N ASP A 381 -20.95 -7.60 -13.84
CA ASP A 381 -21.59 -8.27 -14.99
C ASP A 381 -21.54 -7.45 -16.30
N SER A 382 -21.26 -6.13 -16.21
CA SER A 382 -21.12 -5.25 -17.38
C SER A 382 -19.70 -5.19 -17.96
N LEU A 383 -18.73 -5.82 -17.28
CA LEU A 383 -17.31 -5.78 -17.66
C LEU A 383 -16.85 -7.03 -18.40
N ASP A 384 -17.53 -8.17 -18.24
CA ASP A 384 -17.22 -9.39 -19.00
C ASP A 384 -17.68 -9.33 -20.46
N SER A 385 -18.54 -8.37 -20.82
CA SER A 385 -19.00 -8.10 -22.19
C SER A 385 -18.25 -6.96 -22.89
N CYS A 386 -17.31 -6.28 -22.22
CA CYS A 386 -16.53 -5.21 -22.83
C CYS A 386 -15.41 -5.82 -23.69
N GLY A 387 -15.79 -6.27 -24.89
CA GLY A 387 -14.86 -6.75 -25.91
C GLY A 387 -13.81 -5.68 -26.25
N THR A 388 -12.56 -6.12 -26.39
CA THR A 388 -11.44 -5.63 -27.25
C THR A 388 -11.40 -4.17 -27.75
N ASN A 389 -12.04 -3.21 -27.09
CA ASN A 389 -12.10 -1.83 -27.51
C ASN A 389 -10.88 -1.06 -26.98
N SER A 390 -9.92 -0.93 -27.89
CA SER A 390 -8.54 -0.41 -27.77
C SER A 390 -8.36 1.05 -27.27
N ASN A 391 -9.40 1.69 -26.72
CA ASN A 391 -9.37 3.10 -26.32
C ASN A 391 -9.56 3.31 -24.81
N GLN A 392 -8.76 2.63 -23.98
CA GLN A 392 -8.63 2.97 -22.56
C GLN A 392 -8.26 4.45 -22.39
N GLU A 393 -8.98 5.17 -21.53
CA GLU A 393 -8.74 6.58 -21.20
C GLU A 393 -8.18 6.69 -19.78
N LEU A 394 -7.22 7.60 -19.59
CA LEU A 394 -6.72 7.97 -18.27
C LEU A 394 -6.32 9.44 -18.28
N TYR A 395 -6.88 10.17 -17.33
CA TYR A 395 -6.46 11.50 -16.92
C TYR A 395 -6.54 11.60 -15.39
N LEU A 396 -5.43 11.96 -14.76
CA LEU A 396 -5.31 12.18 -13.32
C LEU A 396 -4.54 13.47 -13.09
N LYS A 397 -5.15 14.39 -12.34
CA LYS A 397 -4.53 15.61 -11.85
C LYS A 397 -4.51 15.60 -10.33
N LEU A 398 -3.32 15.74 -9.77
CA LEU A 398 -3.05 15.86 -8.35
C LEU A 398 -2.64 17.31 -8.05
N SER A 399 -3.33 17.94 -7.11
CA SER A 399 -3.02 19.28 -6.62
C SER A 399 -2.76 19.23 -5.12
N VAL A 400 -1.56 19.62 -4.70
CA VAL A 400 -1.18 19.72 -3.28
C VAL A 400 -1.20 21.18 -2.87
N LYS A 401 -1.83 21.48 -1.74
CA LYS A 401 -1.82 22.79 -1.10
C LYS A 401 -1.27 22.65 0.31
N CYS A 402 -0.21 23.39 0.62
CA CYS A 402 0.43 23.44 1.94
C CYS A 402 0.49 24.91 2.38
N ALA A 403 -0.49 25.34 3.18
CA ALA A 403 -0.61 26.74 3.59
C ALA A 403 0.63 27.27 4.33
N VAL A 404 1.29 26.41 5.10
CA VAL A 404 2.49 26.77 5.89
C VAL A 404 3.75 26.90 5.05
N SER A 405 3.79 26.36 3.83
CA SER A 405 4.91 26.64 2.93
C SER A 405 4.96 28.13 2.59
N LYS A 406 3.80 28.78 2.38
CA LYS A 406 3.70 30.22 2.08
C LYS A 406 4.31 31.07 3.20
N THR A 407 4.04 30.74 4.47
CA THR A 407 4.58 31.48 5.61
C THR A 407 6.10 31.35 5.73
N ASN A 408 6.69 30.30 5.15
CA ASN A 408 8.14 30.07 5.11
C ASN A 408 8.78 30.47 3.77
N ARG A 409 8.07 31.24 2.92
CA ARG A 409 8.53 31.64 1.57
C ARG A 409 8.86 30.45 0.66
N LEU A 410 8.20 29.32 0.88
CA LEU A 410 8.28 28.12 0.06
C LEU A 410 7.04 28.01 -0.84
N PRO A 411 7.13 27.30 -1.99
CA PRO A 411 5.96 27.01 -2.82
C PRO A 411 4.86 26.32 -2.02
N ASP A 412 3.67 26.94 -1.99
CA ASP A 412 2.49 26.46 -1.27
C ASP A 412 1.60 25.56 -2.10
N THR A 413 1.82 25.53 -3.41
CA THR A 413 1.03 24.78 -4.36
C THR A 413 1.92 23.94 -5.27
N PHE A 414 1.52 22.69 -5.48
CA PHE A 414 2.18 21.79 -6.42
C PHE A 414 1.12 21.05 -7.22
N THR A 415 1.29 21.00 -8.55
CA THR A 415 0.39 20.29 -9.45
C THR A 415 1.17 19.23 -10.22
N TRP A 416 0.60 18.04 -10.30
CA TRP A 416 1.16 16.93 -11.06
C TRP A 416 0.04 16.25 -11.87
N GLU A 417 0.31 15.97 -13.14
CA GLU A 417 -0.69 15.44 -14.07
C GLU A 417 -0.16 14.19 -14.78
N VAL A 418 -1.03 13.21 -14.95
CA VAL A 418 -0.82 12.02 -15.77
C VAL A 418 -1.97 11.88 -16.73
N SER A 419 -1.64 11.75 -18.01
CA SER A 419 -2.59 11.42 -19.06
C SER A 419 -2.07 10.21 -19.83
N LYS A 420 -2.97 9.52 -20.56
CA LYS A 420 -2.56 8.48 -21.51
C LYS A 420 -1.45 9.05 -22.40
N PRO A 421 -0.30 8.36 -22.56
CA PRO A 421 0.74 8.85 -23.45
C PRO A 421 0.12 9.03 -24.84
N ARG A 422 0.16 10.27 -25.36
CA ARG A 422 -0.06 10.51 -26.79
C ARG A 422 0.90 9.58 -27.53
N LYS A 423 0.45 8.91 -28.60
CA LYS A 423 1.27 7.99 -29.41
C LYS A 423 2.41 8.76 -30.13
N ASN A 424 3.31 9.40 -29.40
CA ASN A 424 4.59 9.83 -29.92
C ASN A 424 5.55 8.67 -29.67
N ARG A 425 5.50 7.69 -30.58
CA ARG A 425 6.68 6.87 -30.87
C ARG A 425 7.79 7.85 -31.21
N LEU A 426 9.01 7.61 -30.72
CA LEU A 426 10.21 8.46 -30.82
C LEU A 426 10.42 9.35 -29.58
N GLN A 427 11.06 8.78 -28.56
CA GLN A 427 12.11 9.39 -27.70
C GLN A 427 12.16 8.64 -26.36
N CYS A 428 12.69 7.43 -26.40
CA CYS A 428 13.31 6.71 -25.27
C CYS A 428 13.96 5.47 -25.91
N ARG A 429 15.16 5.63 -26.43
CA ARG A 429 16.09 4.51 -26.65
C ARG A 429 16.99 4.43 -25.43
#